data_AF-A0A0M9WPM5-F1
#
_entry.id   AF-A0A0M9WPM5-F1
#
_cell.length_a   1.000
_cell.length_b   1.000
_cell.length_c   1.000
_cell.angle_alpha   90.00
_cell.angle_beta   90.00
_cell.angle_gamma   90.00
#
_symmetry.space_group_name_H-M   'P 1'
#
loop_
_entity.id
_entity.type
_entity.pdbx_description
1 polymer ?
#
loop_
_entity_poly.entity_id
_entity_poly.type
_entity_poly.pdbx_seq_one_letter_code
_entity_poly.pdbx_strand_id
1 'polypeptide(L)'
;MSKPLRLDPHTIDEIVALCDTMLATLSHAIDRSEDLTRAVSFGGFESAEQLRRGFLVKARGTPESAYERLTQFHEVLARMRETFAAGGQGFLDAEYDWARRLGTTDST
;
A
#
# COMPACT_ATOMS: atom_id res chain seq x y z
N MET A 1 3.03 29.26 11.86
CA MET A 1 1.77 28.49 11.84
C MET A 1 1.46 28.14 10.39
N SER A 2 1.74 26.91 9.99
CA SER A 2 1.45 26.43 8.64
C SER A 2 -0.06 26.26 8.51
N LYS A 3 -0.67 26.97 7.54
CA LYS A 3 -2.07 26.78 7.19
C LYS A 3 -2.28 25.29 6.89
N PRO A 4 -3.24 24.59 7.52
CA PRO A 4 -3.44 23.17 7.24
C PRO A 4 -3.64 22.99 5.73
N LEU A 5 -2.77 22.21 5.11
CA LEU A 5 -2.89 21.80 3.72
C LEU A 5 -4.17 20.97 3.62
N ARG A 6 -5.18 21.56 3.01
CA ARG A 6 -6.46 20.90 2.74
C ARG A 6 -6.41 20.37 1.31
N LEU A 7 -6.56 19.07 1.16
CA LEU A 7 -6.77 18.45 -0.12
C LEU A 7 -8.27 18.50 -0.44
N ASP A 8 -8.58 18.73 -1.71
CA ASP A 8 -9.95 18.62 -2.22
C ASP A 8 -10.39 17.13 -2.22
N PRO A 9 -11.68 16.83 -1.99
CA PRO A 9 -12.19 15.45 -2.00
C PRO A 9 -11.79 14.66 -3.24
N HIS A 10 -11.86 15.28 -4.42
CA HIS A 10 -11.51 14.61 -5.67
C HIS A 10 -10.03 14.19 -5.67
N THR A 11 -9.15 15.03 -5.11
CA THR A 11 -7.73 14.70 -4.96
C THR A 11 -7.51 13.56 -3.97
N ILE A 12 -8.31 13.47 -2.91
CA ILE A 12 -8.25 12.35 -1.96
C ILE A 12 -8.65 11.05 -2.65
N ASP A 13 -9.74 11.07 -3.43
CA ASP A 13 -10.21 9.91 -4.19
C ASP A 13 -9.16 9.44 -5.21
N GLU A 14 -8.52 10.36 -5.93
CA GLU A 14 -7.42 10.04 -6.86
C GLU A 14 -6.22 9.40 -6.15
N ILE A 15 -5.82 9.93 -4.99
CA ILE A 15 -4.72 9.37 -4.20
C ILE A 15 -5.08 7.96 -3.71
N VAL A 16 -6.30 7.76 -3.22
CA VAL A 16 -6.77 6.44 -2.78
C VAL A 16 -6.78 5.45 -3.95
N ALA A 17 -7.28 5.84 -5.12
CA ALA A 17 -7.29 5.01 -6.32
C ALA A 17 -5.86 4.65 -6.80
N LEU A 18 -4.92 5.59 -6.72
CA LEU A 18 -3.52 5.34 -7.01
C LEU A 18 -2.93 4.33 -6.02
N CYS A 19 -3.18 4.51 -4.71
CA CYS A 19 -2.75 3.55 -3.70
C CYS A 19 -3.33 2.16 -3.95
N ASP A 20 -4.61 2.04 -4.31
CA ASP A 20 -5.25 0.76 -4.61
C ASP A 20 -4.57 0.06 -5.82
N THR A 21 -4.21 0.81 -6.86
CA THR A 21 -3.46 0.29 -8.01
C THR A 21 -2.07 -0.21 -7.63
N MET A 22 -1.36 0.57 -6.80
CA MET A 22 -0.03 0.20 -6.31
C MET A 22 -0.09 -1.01 -5.37
N LEU A 23 -1.11 -1.13 -4.51
CA LEU A 23 -1.34 -2.28 -3.63
C LEU A 23 -1.60 -3.56 -4.44
N ALA A 24 -2.40 -3.47 -5.50
CA ALA A 24 -2.63 -4.60 -6.42
C ALA A 24 -1.33 -5.05 -7.09
N THR A 25 -0.48 -4.10 -7.50
CA THR A 25 0.82 -4.39 -8.10
C THR A 25 1.77 -5.07 -7.10
N LEU A 26 1.82 -4.56 -5.86
CA LEU A 26 2.62 -5.14 -4.80
C LEU A 26 2.14 -6.54 -4.43
N SER A 27 0.83 -6.76 -4.34
CA SER A 27 0.24 -8.09 -4.09
C SER A 27 0.68 -9.10 -5.14
N HIS A 28 0.60 -8.75 -6.43
CA HIS A 28 1.07 -9.62 -7.50
C HIS A 28 2.59 -9.88 -7.43
N ALA A 29 3.38 -8.88 -7.04
CA ALA A 29 4.82 -9.05 -6.85
C ALA A 29 5.13 -9.97 -5.65
N ILE A 30 4.36 -9.89 -4.56
CA ILE A 30 4.47 -10.77 -3.39
C ILE A 30 4.21 -12.22 -3.82
N ASP A 31 3.11 -12.49 -4.53
CA ASP A 31 2.78 -13.83 -5.03
C ASP A 31 3.92 -14.41 -5.88
N ARG A 32 4.45 -13.60 -6.82
CA ARG A 32 5.59 -14.00 -7.66
C ARG A 32 6.88 -14.21 -6.86
N SER A 33 7.09 -13.46 -5.78
CA SER A 33 8.26 -13.64 -4.93
C SER A 33 8.20 -14.95 -4.15
N GLU A 34 7.00 -15.41 -3.81
CA GLU A 34 6.81 -16.71 -3.16
C GLU A 34 7.24 -17.87 -4.09
N ASP A 35 6.98 -17.76 -5.39
CA ASP A 35 7.43 -18.75 -6.38
C ASP A 35 8.96 -18.90 -6.43
N LEU A 36 9.73 -17.86 -6.07
CA LEU A 36 11.19 -17.95 -6.01
C LEU A 36 11.65 -19.00 -4.98
N THR A 37 10.86 -19.22 -3.92
CA THR A 37 11.20 -20.25 -2.91
C THR A 37 11.07 -21.67 -3.43
N ARG A 38 10.41 -21.87 -4.59
CA ARG A 38 10.21 -23.16 -5.23
C ARG A 38 11.36 -23.58 -6.15
N ALA A 39 12.44 -22.80 -6.23
CA ALA A 39 13.62 -23.15 -7.03
C ALA A 39 14.27 -24.46 -6.52
N VAL A 40 14.01 -25.55 -7.26
CA VAL A 40 14.34 -26.92 -6.82
C VAL A 40 15.83 -27.22 -6.91
N SER A 41 16.52 -26.73 -7.96
CA SER A 41 17.95 -26.95 -8.17
C SER A 41 18.51 -25.97 -9.20
N PHE A 42 19.79 -25.62 -9.08
CA PHE A 42 20.58 -24.91 -10.09
C PHE A 42 21.65 -25.81 -10.74
N GLY A 43 21.60 -27.13 -10.50
CA GLY A 43 22.60 -28.10 -10.92
C GLY A 43 23.02 -29.03 -9.78
N GLY A 44 23.81 -30.06 -10.10
CA GLY A 44 24.24 -31.11 -9.15
C GLY A 44 25.59 -30.88 -8.47
N PHE A 45 26.27 -29.77 -8.78
CA PHE A 45 27.56 -29.43 -8.16
C PHE A 45 27.37 -28.73 -6.82
N GLU A 46 28.35 -28.84 -5.93
CA GLU A 46 28.31 -28.17 -4.62
C GLU A 46 28.14 -26.64 -4.75
N SER A 47 28.80 -26.02 -5.73
CA SER A 47 28.66 -24.60 -6.02
C SER A 47 27.23 -24.20 -6.42
N ALA A 48 26.52 -25.09 -7.14
CA ALA A 48 25.13 -24.86 -7.51
C ALA A 48 24.20 -24.92 -6.28
N GLU A 49 24.48 -25.82 -5.34
CA GLU A 49 23.74 -25.89 -4.07
C GLU A 49 24.02 -24.69 -3.16
N GLN A 50 25.27 -24.21 -3.10
CA GLN A 50 25.61 -22.97 -2.42
C GLN A 50 24.87 -21.76 -3.02
N LEU A 51 24.83 -21.66 -4.36
CA LEU A 51 24.09 -20.62 -5.07
C LEU A 51 22.59 -20.71 -4.77
N ARG A 52 22.01 -21.92 -4.79
CA ARG A 52 20.59 -22.15 -4.47
C ARG A 52 20.25 -21.68 -3.07
N ARG A 53 21.07 -22.03 -2.07
CA ARG A 53 20.88 -21.56 -0.69
C ARG A 53 20.92 -20.03 -0.60
N GLY A 54 21.92 -19.40 -1.23
CA GLY A 54 22.02 -17.93 -1.26
C GLY A 54 20.84 -17.26 -1.95
N PHE A 55 20.33 -17.86 -3.02
CA PHE A 55 19.14 -17.40 -3.72
C PHE A 55 17.88 -17.50 -2.84
N LEU A 56 17.69 -18.63 -2.14
CA LEU A 56 16.54 -18.82 -1.25
C LEU A 56 16.53 -17.82 -0.09
N VAL A 57 17.69 -17.54 0.50
CA VAL A 57 17.82 -16.49 1.54
C VAL A 57 17.44 -15.11 0.99
N LYS A 58 17.83 -14.78 -0.24
CA LYS A 58 17.42 -13.52 -0.88
C LYS A 58 15.93 -13.48 -1.23
N ALA A 59 15.33 -14.64 -1.50
CA ALA A 59 13.91 -14.74 -1.80
C ALA A 59 13.06 -14.54 -0.54
N ARG A 60 13.40 -15.21 0.57
CA ARG A 60 12.59 -15.23 1.80
C ARG A 60 13.40 -15.54 3.06
N GLY A 61 12.90 -15.14 4.21
CA GLY A 61 13.39 -15.56 5.53
C GLY A 61 14.25 -14.54 6.27
N THR A 62 14.55 -13.38 5.66
CA THR A 62 15.14 -12.22 6.37
C THR A 62 14.34 -10.95 6.10
N PRO A 63 14.46 -9.92 6.94
CA PRO A 63 13.77 -8.65 6.71
C PRO A 63 14.11 -7.97 5.37
N GLU A 64 15.29 -8.25 4.81
CA GLU A 64 15.78 -7.71 3.53
C GLU A 64 15.46 -8.58 2.32
N SER A 65 14.93 -9.79 2.54
CA SER A 65 14.48 -10.69 1.49
C SER A 65 13.34 -10.08 0.67
N ALA A 66 13.21 -10.53 -0.58
CA ALA A 66 12.28 -9.96 -1.54
C ALA A 66 10.82 -10.01 -1.05
N TYR A 67 10.36 -11.17 -0.56
CA TYR A 67 9.01 -11.35 -0.06
C TYR A 67 8.70 -10.41 1.11
N GLU A 68 9.59 -10.37 2.11
CA GLU A 68 9.44 -9.58 3.32
C GLU A 68 9.44 -8.08 3.03
N ARG A 69 10.33 -7.60 2.15
CA ARG A 69 10.36 -6.17 1.76
C ARG A 69 9.12 -5.74 0.99
N LEU A 70 8.65 -6.57 0.06
CA LEU A 70 7.41 -6.28 -0.67
C LEU A 70 6.21 -6.22 0.28
N THR A 71 6.16 -7.14 1.26
CA THR A 71 5.11 -7.16 2.29
C THR A 71 5.16 -5.91 3.17
N GLN A 72 6.35 -5.50 3.65
CA GLN A 72 6.52 -4.28 4.44
C GLN A 72 6.09 -3.03 3.66
N PHE A 73 6.43 -2.92 2.38
CA PHE A 73 5.98 -1.81 1.54
C PHE A 73 4.47 -1.84 1.34
N HIS A 74 3.88 -3.02 1.14
CA HIS A 74 2.44 -3.18 1.04
C HIS A 74 1.73 -2.69 2.31
N GLU A 75 2.21 -3.06 3.49
CA GLU A 75 1.65 -2.62 4.78
C GLU A 75 1.71 -1.10 4.96
N VAL A 76 2.87 -0.48 4.66
CA VAL A 76 3.03 0.98 4.76
C VAL A 76 2.08 1.69 3.79
N LEU A 77 1.96 1.19 2.56
CA LEU A 77 1.07 1.76 1.55
C LEU A 77 -0.41 1.59 1.91
N ALA A 78 -0.79 0.44 2.48
CA ALA A 78 -2.15 0.20 2.96
C ALA A 78 -2.52 1.20 4.05
N ARG A 79 -1.61 1.43 5.01
CA ARG A 79 -1.82 2.43 6.06
C ARG A 79 -1.91 3.86 5.50
N MET A 80 -1.11 4.18 4.50
CA MET A 80 -1.19 5.47 3.80
C MET A 80 -2.57 5.65 3.14
N ARG A 81 -3.04 4.63 2.41
CA ARG A 81 -4.36 4.60 1.76
C ARG A 81 -5.50 4.80 2.75
N GLU A 82 -5.48 4.07 3.87
CA GLU A 82 -6.46 4.21 4.95
C GLU A 82 -6.45 5.63 5.56
N THR A 83 -5.26 6.20 5.76
CA THR A 83 -5.11 7.56 6.30
C THR A 83 -5.74 8.60 5.39
N PHE A 84 -5.53 8.48 4.06
CA PHE A 84 -6.15 9.38 3.08
C PHE A 84 -7.67 9.20 3.04
N ALA A 85 -8.16 7.96 3.00
CA ALA A 85 -9.59 7.67 2.97
C ALA A 85 -10.32 8.20 4.21
N ALA A 86 -9.77 7.99 5.41
CA ALA A 86 -10.34 8.51 6.65
C ALA A 86 -10.33 10.04 6.69
N GLY A 87 -9.26 10.67 6.18
CA GLY A 87 -9.18 12.13 6.04
C GLY A 87 -10.23 12.69 5.07
N GLY A 88 -10.55 11.98 3.99
CA GLY A 88 -11.59 12.35 3.03
C GLY A 88 -13.01 12.21 3.57
N GLN A 89 -13.31 11.10 4.26
CA GLN A 89 -14.65 10.90 4.86
C GLN A 89 -14.97 11.99 5.89
N GLY A 90 -14.02 12.31 6.78
CA GLY A 90 -14.20 13.39 7.75
C GLY A 90 -14.42 14.77 7.11
N PHE A 91 -13.93 14.98 5.88
CA PHE A 91 -14.22 16.20 5.12
C PHE A 91 -15.65 16.21 4.58
N LEU A 92 -16.10 15.12 3.94
CA LEU A 92 -17.45 15.04 3.37
C LEU A 92 -18.52 15.22 4.44
N ASP A 93 -18.32 14.61 5.61
CA ASP A 93 -19.23 14.76 6.76
C ASP A 93 -19.30 16.21 7.24
N ALA A 94 -18.17 16.92 7.27
CA ALA A 94 -18.11 18.32 7.67
C ALA A 94 -18.80 19.25 6.66
N GLU A 95 -18.63 19.02 5.35
CA GLU A 95 -19.34 19.76 4.31
C GLU A 95 -20.84 19.50 4.34
N TYR A 96 -21.25 18.25 4.52
CA TYR A 96 -22.67 17.89 4.60
C TYR A 96 -23.35 18.56 5.81
N ASP A 97 -22.70 18.57 6.97
CA ASP A 97 -23.22 19.26 8.15
C ASP A 97 -23.26 20.79 7.97
N TRP A 98 -22.28 21.37 7.27
CA TRP A 98 -22.30 22.78 6.90
C TRP A 98 -23.45 23.13 5.94
N ALA A 99 -23.63 22.35 4.87
CA ALA A 99 -24.70 22.54 3.89
C ALA A 99 -26.09 22.42 4.54
N ARG A 100 -26.26 21.45 5.45
CA ARG A 100 -27.50 21.29 6.23
C ARG A 100 -27.81 22.51 7.09
N ARG A 101 -26.81 23.08 7.77
CA ARG A 101 -26.99 24.29 8.61
C ARG A 101 -27.38 25.51 7.78
N LEU A 102 -26.77 25.69 6.61
CA LEU A 102 -27.10 26.78 5.69
C LEU A 102 -28.51 26.66 5.10
N GLY A 103 -28.93 25.46 4.70
CA GLY A 103 -30.30 25.22 4.23
C GLY A 103 -31.38 25.50 5.28
N THR A 104 -31.06 25.33 6.57
CA THR A 104 -31.97 25.67 7.67
C THR A 104 -32.05 27.16 7.98
N THR A 105 -31.03 27.95 7.64
CA THR A 105 -31.02 29.40 7.90
C THR A 105 -31.73 30.23 6.82
N ASP A 106 -31.86 29.72 5.60
CA ASP A 106 -32.59 30.39 4.50
C ASP A 106 -34.12 30.17 4.56
N SER A 107 -34.61 29.41 5.54
CA SER A 107 -36.03 29.08 5.71
C SER A 107 -36.79 29.96 6.73
N THR A 108 -36.23 31.13 7.08
CA THR A 108 -36.80 32.10 8.04
C THR A 108 -36.74 33.51 7.46
#